data_AF-A0A3P5WUU8-F1
#
_entry.id   AF-A0A3P5WUU8-F1
#
_cell.length_a   1.000
_cell.length_b   1.000
_cell.length_c   1.000
_cell.angle_alpha   90.00
_cell.angle_beta   90.00
_cell.angle_gamma   90.00
#
_symmetry.space_group_name_H-M   'P 1'
#
loop_
_entity.id
_entity.type
_entity.pdbx_description
1 polymer ?
#
loop_
_entity_poly.entity_id
_entity_poly.type
_entity_poly.pdbx_seq_one_letter_code
_entity_poly.pdbx_strand_id
1 'polypeptide(L)'
;MKKIMSGISKVLKESASEIKANWKFSQCVQERGKRIKVYVLIYMNIGFFLVYASLCFISILYILFGFIGGAVLGLKESPYYFFLFLLPVAALPFLYFVHNMWTSHYPIFKGEYFKKHSIQIPYED
;
A
#
# COMPACT_ATOMS: atom_id res chain seq x y z
N MET A 1 -7.87 -16.30 -3.02
CA MET A 1 -7.06 -15.93 -1.84
C MET A 1 -5.54 -16.09 -2.05
N LYS A 2 -5.00 -17.25 -2.46
CA LYS A 2 -3.55 -17.44 -2.70
C LYS A 2 -2.89 -16.39 -3.61
N LYS A 3 -3.53 -15.99 -4.72
CA LYS A 3 -3.03 -14.94 -5.64
C LYS A 3 -2.95 -13.55 -5.01
N ILE A 4 -3.93 -13.18 -4.18
CA ILE A 4 -3.99 -11.86 -3.52
C ILE A 4 -2.94 -11.79 -2.40
N MET A 5 -2.83 -12.85 -1.59
CA MET A 5 -1.81 -12.96 -0.54
C MET A 5 -0.38 -12.98 -1.12
N SER A 6 -0.20 -13.67 -2.25
CA SER A 6 1.04 -13.64 -3.04
C SER A 6 1.34 -12.23 -3.56
N GLY A 7 0.33 -11.49 -4.05
CA GLY A 7 0.47 -10.10 -4.49
C GLY A 7 0.86 -9.16 -3.34
N ILE A 8 0.21 -9.28 -2.18
CA ILE A 8 0.53 -8.48 -0.99
C ILE A 8 1.95 -8.76 -0.49
N SER A 9 2.33 -10.04 -0.40
CA SER A 9 3.69 -10.43 -0.01
C SER A 9 4.73 -9.96 -1.02
N LYS A 10 4.39 -9.96 -2.32
CA LYS A 10 5.26 -9.47 -3.38
C LYS A 10 5.46 -7.95 -3.29
N VAL A 11 4.38 -7.18 -3.11
CA VAL A 11 4.45 -5.71 -2.91
C VAL A 11 5.22 -5.36 -1.64
N LEU A 12 5.01 -6.08 -0.53
CA LEU A 12 5.76 -5.89 0.71
C LEU A 12 7.26 -6.19 0.53
N LYS A 13 7.59 -7.29 -0.14
CA LYS A 13 8.98 -7.66 -0.42
C LYS A 13 9.65 -6.68 -1.39
N GLU A 14 8.96 -6.27 -2.44
CA GLU A 14 9.43 -5.24 -3.38
C GLU A 14 9.64 -3.91 -2.65
N SER A 15 8.68 -3.46 -1.84
CA SER A 15 8.80 -2.21 -1.07
C SER A 15 9.94 -2.27 -0.06
N ALA A 16 10.10 -3.39 0.66
CA ALA A 16 11.21 -3.59 1.60
C ALA A 16 12.57 -3.65 0.88
N SER A 17 12.61 -4.29 -0.29
CA SER A 17 13.80 -4.34 -1.15
C SER A 17 14.16 -2.95 -1.66
N GLU A 18 13.17 -2.18 -2.11
CA GLU A 18 13.35 -0.80 -2.58
C GLU A 18 13.80 0.14 -1.46
N ILE A 19 13.24 0.01 -0.24
CA ILE A 19 13.68 0.79 0.92
C ILE A 19 15.13 0.44 1.25
N LYS A 20 15.50 -0.85 1.22
CA LYS A 20 16.86 -1.31 1.47
C LYS A 20 17.85 -0.83 0.39
N ALA A 21 17.47 -0.89 -0.88
CA ALA A 21 18.26 -0.41 -2.00
C ALA A 21 18.45 1.11 -1.94
N ASN A 22 17.37 1.86 -1.70
CA ASN A 22 17.43 3.32 -1.52
C ASN A 22 18.24 3.71 -0.28
N TRP A 23 18.18 2.92 0.81
CA TRP A 23 18.99 3.13 2.01
C TRP A 23 20.48 2.96 1.72
N LYS A 24 20.89 1.87 1.07
CA LYS A 24 22.27 1.67 0.60
C LYS A 24 22.73 2.77 -0.35
N PHE A 25 21.86 3.19 -1.26
CA PHE A 25 22.15 4.30 -2.17
C PHE A 25 22.40 5.61 -1.41
N SER A 26 21.58 5.91 -0.40
CA SER A 26 21.76 7.11 0.44
C SER A 26 23.13 7.16 1.13
N GLN A 27 23.70 6.00 1.49
CA GLN A 27 25.04 5.88 2.06
C GLN A 27 26.17 6.05 1.02
N CYS A 28 25.96 5.62 -0.23
CA CYS A 28 26.91 5.79 -1.33
C CYS A 28 26.94 7.21 -1.94
N VAL A 29 25.88 8.00 -1.76
CA VAL A 29 25.80 9.35 -2.35
C VAL A 29 26.64 10.34 -1.54
N GLN A 30 27.80 10.74 -2.09
CA GLN A 30 28.77 11.60 -1.42
C GLN A 30 28.31 13.08 -1.31
N GLU A 31 27.50 13.58 -2.26
CA GLU A 31 27.04 14.98 -2.31
C GLU A 31 25.79 15.25 -1.45
N ARG A 32 25.84 16.29 -0.59
CA ARG A 32 24.71 16.72 0.28
C ARG A 32 23.40 16.96 -0.49
N GLY A 33 23.47 17.61 -1.65
CA GLY A 33 22.27 17.94 -2.46
C GLY A 33 21.57 16.73 -3.07
N LYS A 34 22.32 15.68 -3.40
CA LYS A 34 21.76 14.41 -3.89
C LYS A 34 21.24 13.54 -2.74
N ARG A 35 21.90 13.56 -1.57
CA ARG A 35 21.42 12.86 -0.35
C ARG A 35 20.02 13.30 0.07
N ILE A 36 19.76 14.61 0.15
CA ILE A 36 18.43 15.15 0.53
C ILE A 36 17.34 14.63 -0.42
N LYS A 37 17.59 14.61 -1.73
CA LYS A 37 16.62 14.13 -2.73
C LYS A 37 16.29 12.64 -2.59
N VAL A 38 17.27 11.81 -2.23
CA VAL A 38 17.09 10.37 -1.97
C VAL A 38 16.31 10.14 -0.68
N TYR A 39 16.60 10.89 0.39
CA TYR A 39 15.81 10.82 1.63
C TYR A 39 14.35 11.18 1.39
N VAL A 40 14.07 12.24 0.63
CA VAL A 40 12.70 12.61 0.26
C VAL A 40 11.98 11.46 -0.48
N LEU A 41 12.67 10.77 -1.40
CA LEU A 41 12.10 9.60 -2.08
C LEU A 41 11.77 8.45 -1.11
N ILE A 42 12.65 8.17 -0.14
CA ILE A 42 12.43 7.14 0.89
C ILE A 42 11.23 7.51 1.76
N TYR A 43 11.16 8.76 2.24
CA TYR A 43 10.04 9.24 3.06
C TYR A 43 8.73 9.23 2.27
N MET A 44 8.73 9.62 1.00
CA MET A 44 7.56 9.51 0.14
C MET A 44 7.12 8.05 0.00
N ASN A 45 8.04 7.11 -0.22
CA ASN A 45 7.72 5.67 -0.31
C ASN A 45 7.10 5.14 0.99
N ILE A 46 7.71 5.43 2.13
CA ILE A 46 7.21 5.01 3.45
C ILE A 46 5.83 5.63 3.73
N GLY A 47 5.66 6.93 3.48
CA GLY A 47 4.40 7.63 3.71
C GLY A 47 3.27 7.08 2.83
N PHE A 48 3.55 6.88 1.54
CA PHE A 48 2.62 6.23 0.63
C PHE A 48 2.27 4.82 1.16
N PHE A 49 3.26 4.02 1.56
CA PHE A 49 3.03 2.64 1.99
C PHE A 49 2.18 2.58 3.26
N LEU A 50 2.41 3.52 4.18
CA LEU A 50 1.63 3.66 5.41
C LEU A 50 0.16 3.96 5.10
N VAL A 51 -0.12 4.91 4.20
CA VAL A 51 -1.50 5.26 3.81
C VAL A 51 -2.20 4.06 3.17
N TYR A 52 -1.52 3.34 2.28
CA TYR A 52 -2.05 2.12 1.68
C TYR A 52 -2.36 1.05 2.74
N ALA A 53 -1.44 0.80 3.66
CA ALA A 53 -1.63 -0.16 4.74
C ALA A 53 -2.80 0.24 5.67
N SER A 54 -2.95 1.52 6.00
CA SER A 54 -4.06 2.04 6.80
C SER A 54 -5.41 1.84 6.10
N LEU A 55 -5.51 2.13 4.79
CA LEU A 55 -6.74 1.93 4.02
C LEU A 55 -7.12 0.45 3.92
N CYS A 56 -6.14 -0.43 3.72
CA CYS A 56 -6.36 -1.88 3.75
C CYS A 56 -6.82 -2.36 5.13
N PHE A 57 -6.20 -1.86 6.21
CA PHE A 57 -6.56 -2.22 7.58
C PHE A 57 -8.00 -1.81 7.92
N ILE A 58 -8.39 -0.57 7.61
CA ILE A 58 -9.77 -0.09 7.79
C ILE A 58 -10.75 -0.97 6.99
N SER A 59 -10.42 -1.30 5.73
CA SER A 59 -11.29 -2.14 4.91
C SER A 59 -11.48 -3.54 5.50
N ILE A 60 -10.44 -4.14 6.08
CA ILE A 60 -10.53 -5.44 6.77
C ILE A 60 -11.41 -5.33 8.03
N LEU A 61 -11.30 -4.25 8.80
CA LEU A 61 -12.18 -4.01 9.94
C LEU A 61 -13.65 -3.92 9.53
N TYR A 62 -13.95 -3.22 8.43
CA TYR A 62 -15.30 -3.14 7.87
C TYR A 62 -15.83 -4.51 7.42
N ILE A 63 -14.98 -5.34 6.81
CA ILE A 63 -15.33 -6.72 6.43
C ILE A 63 -15.65 -7.56 7.67
N LEU A 64 -14.79 -7.51 8.70
CA LEU A 64 -14.99 -8.25 9.95
C LEU A 64 -16.24 -7.79 10.68
N PHE A 65 -16.47 -6.49 10.76
CA PHE A 65 -17.65 -5.91 11.40
C PHE A 65 -18.93 -6.31 10.64
N GLY A 66 -18.92 -6.26 9.31
CA GLY A 66 -20.08 -6.68 8.51
C GLY A 66 -20.39 -8.17 8.68
N PHE A 67 -19.37 -9.03 8.72
CA PHE A 67 -19.56 -10.47 8.89
C PHE A 67 -20.01 -10.84 10.32
N ILE A 68 -19.26 -10.40 11.32
CA ILE A 68 -19.50 -10.76 12.73
C ILE A 68 -20.74 -10.01 13.25
N GLY A 69 -20.81 -8.70 12.99
CA GLY A 69 -21.95 -7.87 13.40
C GLY A 69 -23.24 -8.28 12.70
N GLY A 70 -23.20 -8.54 11.39
CA GLY A 70 -24.35 -9.02 10.64
C GLY A 70 -24.87 -10.37 11.12
N ALA A 71 -23.96 -11.32 11.41
CA ALA A 71 -24.35 -12.63 11.93
C ALA A 71 -24.92 -12.55 13.37
N VAL A 72 -24.26 -11.84 14.28
CA VAL A 72 -24.67 -11.77 15.68
C VAL A 72 -25.97 -11.00 15.84
N LEU A 73 -26.08 -9.79 15.25
CA LEU A 73 -27.26 -8.94 15.38
C LEU A 73 -28.44 -9.46 14.55
N GLY A 74 -28.15 -10.07 13.39
CA GLY A 74 -29.16 -10.71 12.54
C GLY A 74 -29.88 -11.87 13.22
N LEU A 75 -29.14 -12.65 14.02
CA LEU A 75 -29.70 -13.77 14.79
C LEU A 75 -30.31 -13.35 16.12
N LYS A 76 -29.75 -12.35 16.82
CA LYS A 76 -30.21 -11.95 18.15
C LYS A 76 -31.34 -10.92 18.19
N GLU A 77 -31.34 -9.95 17.28
CA GLU A 77 -32.27 -8.82 17.36
C GLU A 77 -33.29 -8.83 16.22
N SER A 78 -32.82 -8.80 14.97
CA SER A 78 -33.70 -8.65 13.83
C SER A 78 -33.01 -9.04 12.52
N PRO A 79 -33.70 -9.73 11.59
CA PRO A 79 -33.11 -10.15 10.31
C PRO A 79 -32.64 -8.99 9.44
N TYR A 80 -33.11 -7.75 9.68
CA TYR A 80 -32.62 -6.57 8.97
C TYR A 80 -31.11 -6.32 9.19
N TYR A 81 -30.52 -6.78 10.29
CA TYR A 81 -29.08 -6.64 10.49
C TYR A 81 -28.25 -7.52 9.55
N PHE A 82 -28.85 -8.48 8.84
CA PHE A 82 -28.14 -9.19 7.76
C PHE A 82 -27.76 -8.29 6.59
N PHE A 83 -28.37 -7.10 6.45
CA PHE A 83 -27.89 -6.09 5.50
C PHE A 83 -26.45 -5.64 5.78
N LEU A 84 -25.93 -5.83 7.01
CA LEU A 84 -24.52 -5.59 7.32
C LEU A 84 -23.57 -6.49 6.50
N PHE A 85 -24.03 -7.61 5.95
CA PHE A 85 -23.23 -8.43 5.03
C PHE A 85 -22.94 -7.74 3.68
N LEU A 86 -23.64 -6.64 3.36
CA LEU A 86 -23.30 -5.81 2.20
C LEU A 86 -22.06 -4.94 2.42
N LEU A 87 -21.67 -4.66 3.68
CA LEU A 87 -20.44 -3.90 3.97
C LEU A 87 -19.18 -4.55 3.38
N PRO A 88 -18.95 -5.87 3.54
CA PRO A 88 -17.88 -6.57 2.84
C PRO A 88 -17.93 -6.43 1.31
N VAL A 89 -19.14 -6.48 0.73
CA VAL A 89 -19.36 -6.36 -0.71
C VAL A 89 -19.02 -4.95 -1.21
N ALA A 90 -19.25 -3.91 -0.41
CA ALA A 90 -18.86 -2.54 -0.72
C ALA A 90 -17.38 -2.25 -0.45
N ALA A 91 -16.79 -2.88 0.58
CA ALA A 91 -15.39 -2.69 0.97
C ALA A 91 -14.41 -3.33 -0.02
N LEU A 92 -14.76 -4.47 -0.63
CA LEU A 92 -13.88 -5.18 -1.57
C LEU A 92 -13.57 -4.38 -2.85
N PRO A 93 -14.54 -3.75 -3.54
CA PRO A 93 -14.29 -2.84 -4.67
C PRO A 93 -13.42 -1.65 -4.28
N PHE A 94 -13.63 -1.08 -3.09
CA PHE A 94 -12.80 0.01 -2.58
C PHE A 94 -11.34 -0.44 -2.39
N LEU A 95 -11.14 -1.61 -1.78
CA LEU A 95 -9.82 -2.22 -1.61
C LEU A 95 -9.14 -2.49 -2.95
N TYR A 96 -9.89 -2.98 -3.94
CA TYR A 96 -9.40 -3.21 -5.30
C TYR A 96 -9.02 -1.90 -6.00
N PHE A 97 -9.84 -0.86 -5.87
CA PHE A 97 -9.58 0.47 -6.43
C PHE A 97 -8.32 1.09 -5.83
N VAL A 98 -8.19 1.07 -4.50
CA VAL A 98 -6.99 1.57 -3.79
C VAL A 98 -5.74 0.80 -4.25
N HIS A 99 -5.83 -0.52 -4.38
CA HIS A 99 -4.72 -1.35 -4.88
C HIS A 99 -4.35 -1.02 -6.33
N ASN A 100 -5.33 -0.83 -7.21
CA ASN A 100 -5.08 -0.57 -8.62
C ASN A 100 -4.54 0.85 -8.87
N MET A 101 -5.08 1.84 -8.14
CA MET A 101 -4.53 3.20 -8.10
C MET A 101 -3.07 3.17 -7.65
N TRP A 102 -2.78 2.42 -6.60
CA TRP A 102 -1.45 2.27 -6.04
C TRP A 102 -0.46 1.68 -7.04
N THR A 103 -0.76 0.52 -7.62
CA THR A 103 0.15 -0.17 -8.55
C THR A 103 0.36 0.59 -9.86
N SER A 104 -0.62 1.40 -10.29
CA SER A 104 -0.50 2.19 -11.52
C SER A 104 0.24 3.51 -11.30
N HIS A 105 -0.02 4.24 -10.22
CA HIS A 105 0.48 5.62 -10.06
C HIS A 105 1.83 5.71 -9.37
N TYR A 106 2.09 4.82 -8.40
CA TYR A 106 3.36 4.81 -7.66
C TYR A 106 4.61 4.67 -8.56
N PRO A 107 4.68 3.73 -9.52
CA PRO A 107 5.84 3.61 -10.40
C PRO A 107 6.01 4.81 -11.34
N ILE A 108 4.90 5.42 -11.78
CA ILE A 108 4.92 6.62 -12.63
C ILE A 108 5.52 7.80 -11.86
N PHE A 109 5.03 8.06 -10.64
CA PHE A 109 5.49 9.16 -9.81
C PHE A 109 6.97 9.01 -9.44
N LYS A 110 7.39 7.78 -9.14
CA LYS A 110 8.79 7.44 -8.87
C LYS A 110 9.68 7.71 -10.09
N GLY A 111 9.25 7.29 -11.29
CA GLY A 111 9.96 7.52 -12.54
C GLY A 111 10.11 9.01 -12.88
N GLU A 112 9.03 9.79 -12.73
CA GLU A 112 9.06 11.24 -12.92
C GLU A 112 10.00 11.95 -11.94
N TYR A 113 9.98 11.54 -10.66
CA TYR A 113 10.86 12.13 -9.64
C TYR A 113 12.34 11.85 -9.95
N PHE A 114 12.69 10.63 -10.36
CA PHE A 114 14.06 10.31 -10.78
C PHE A 114 14.50 11.13 -12.01
N LYS A 115 13.63 11.24 -13.02
CA LYS A 115 13.90 12.01 -14.24
C LYS A 115 14.09 13.51 -13.94
N LYS A 116 13.22 14.09 -13.10
CA LYS A 116 13.26 15.52 -12.74
C LYS A 116 14.50 15.89 -11.91
N HIS A 117 15.04 14.95 -11.15
CA HIS A 117 16.14 15.20 -10.23
C HIS A 117 17.50 14.67 -10.67
N SER A 118 17.60 14.09 -11.88
CA SER A 118 18.81 13.52 -12.47
C SER A 118 19.54 12.55 -11.54
N ILE A 119 18.76 11.79 -10.77
CA ILE A 119 19.29 10.81 -9.82
C ILE A 119 19.61 9.55 -10.63
N GLN A 120 20.90 9.28 -10.84
CA GLN A 120 21.35 8.02 -11.42
C GLN A 120 21.20 6.92 -10.36
N ILE A 121 20.29 5.99 -10.61
CA ILE A 121 20.16 4.76 -9.83
C ILE A 121 21.41 3.91 -10.17
N PRO A 122 22.16 3.39 -9.20
CA PRO A 122 23.21 2.42 -9.50
C PRO A 122 22.52 1.21 -10.13
N TYR A 123 23.00 0.78 -11.29
CA TYR A 123 22.64 -0.51 -11.84
C TYR A 123 22.97 -1.59 -10.79
N GLU A 124 21.96 -2.31 -10.32
CA GLU A 124 22.16 -3.60 -9.65
C GLU A 124 22.33 -4.63 -10.78
N ASP A 125 23.54 -5.17 -10.93
CA ASP A 125 23.82 -6.43 -11.64
C ASP A 125 23.20 -7.63 -10.91
#